data_AF-A0A4Y2HGH8-F1
#
_entry.id   AF-A0A4Y2HGH8-F1
#
_cell.length_a   1.000
_cell.length_b   1.000
_cell.length_c   1.000
_cell.angle_alpha   90.00
_cell.angle_beta   90.00
_cell.angle_gamma   90.00
#
_symmetry.space_group_name_H-M   'P 1'
#
loop_
_entity.id
_entity.type
_entity.pdbx_description
1 polymer ?
#
loop_
_entity_poly.entity_id
_entity_poly.type
_entity_poly.pdbx_seq_one_letter_code
_entity_poly.pdbx_strand_id
1 'polypeptide(L)'
;MAQNVSHHSNAHSKFFIVSSDKGDLKNVSPILIHKTIIAVVGEVKSIKKLHSAQLLIETMNTKQSENLMKLKKIGEIEVKVAQHHSLNHSKGVISESEFQRDMEDDILECLKDQKVIAVRRVTIKRNNQNFPTKHVIFTFNTPILPKSVKITYMNCPVRHFIPNSLRCFKCQRSGHTITACRSKQTVAALSQIMTVILLIYHTKMQQL
;
A
#
# COMPACT_ATOMS: atom_id res chain seq x y z
N MET A 1 -5.21 43.56 1.21
CA MET A 1 -6.47 42.86 1.56
C MET A 1 -6.17 41.38 1.63
N ALA A 2 -6.02 40.86 2.85
CA ALA A 2 -5.77 39.45 3.10
C ALA A 2 -7.06 38.65 2.88
N GLN A 3 -6.98 37.58 2.08
CA GLN A 3 -7.95 36.50 2.13
C GLN A 3 -7.17 35.23 2.48
N ASN A 4 -7.14 34.94 3.77
CA ASN A 4 -6.82 33.62 4.30
C ASN A 4 -7.88 32.64 3.79
N VAL A 5 -7.56 31.91 2.72
CA VAL A 5 -8.33 30.73 2.33
C VAL A 5 -7.89 29.62 3.28
N SER A 6 -8.66 29.45 4.35
CA SER A 6 -8.58 28.31 5.25
C SER A 6 -8.96 27.04 4.48
N HIS A 7 -7.97 26.41 3.86
CA HIS A 7 -8.10 25.05 3.33
C HIS A 7 -8.17 24.03 4.48
N HIS A 8 -9.22 24.08 5.30
CA HIS A 8 -9.60 23.00 6.18
C HIS A 8 -10.31 21.89 5.37
N SER A 9 -9.55 21.17 4.55
CA SER A 9 -9.99 19.87 4.04
C SER A 9 -9.48 18.79 5.01
N ASN A 10 -10.31 18.52 6.03
CA ASN A 10 -10.14 17.36 6.91
C ASN A 10 -10.23 16.10 6.04
N ALA A 11 -9.07 15.52 5.72
CA ALA A 11 -8.99 14.18 5.18
C ALA A 11 -9.47 13.22 6.26
N HIS A 12 -10.78 12.92 6.26
CA HIS A 12 -11.34 11.89 7.12
C HIS A 12 -11.10 10.54 6.45
N SER A 13 -10.68 9.56 7.25
CA SER A 13 -10.59 8.19 6.79
C SER A 13 -11.96 7.70 6.35
N LYS A 14 -12.03 7.02 5.21
CA LYS A 14 -13.26 6.46 4.65
C LYS A 14 -13.41 4.98 4.93
N PHE A 15 -12.30 4.27 5.04
CA PHE A 15 -12.28 2.81 5.20
C PHE A 15 -11.85 2.43 6.61
N PHE A 16 -12.64 1.57 7.26
CA PHE A 16 -12.40 1.11 8.62
C PHE A 16 -12.46 -0.42 8.68
N ILE A 17 -11.65 -0.99 9.57
CA ILE A 17 -11.68 -2.40 9.94
C ILE A 17 -12.27 -2.52 11.33
N VAL A 18 -13.31 -3.33 11.44
CA VAL A 18 -13.86 -3.80 12.73
C VAL A 18 -13.37 -5.21 12.95
N SER A 19 -12.72 -5.42 14.09
CA SER A 19 -12.13 -6.70 14.48
C SER A 19 -12.55 -7.05 15.90
N SER A 20 -12.55 -8.34 16.23
CA SER A 20 -12.75 -8.82 17.60
C SER A 20 -11.54 -9.66 17.99
N ASP A 21 -11.09 -9.52 19.24
CA ASP A 21 -9.87 -10.19 19.73
C ASP A 21 -9.98 -11.72 19.68
N LYS A 22 -11.20 -12.26 19.78
CA LYS A 22 -11.47 -13.71 19.78
C LYS A 22 -11.87 -14.28 18.42
N GLY A 23 -12.03 -13.42 17.39
CA GLY A 23 -12.49 -13.86 16.06
C GLY A 23 -13.97 -14.23 15.98
N ASP A 24 -14.75 -13.94 17.02
CA ASP A 24 -16.15 -14.36 17.19
C ASP A 24 -17.10 -13.80 16.12
N LEU A 25 -16.69 -12.72 15.44
CA LEU A 25 -17.42 -12.11 14.31
C LEU A 25 -17.66 -13.08 13.14
N LYS A 26 -16.95 -14.21 13.08
CA LYS A 26 -17.18 -15.26 12.07
C LYS A 26 -18.59 -15.86 12.17
N ASN A 27 -19.11 -16.07 13.36
CA ASN A 27 -20.39 -16.78 13.57
C ASN A 27 -21.58 -15.84 13.79
N VAL A 28 -21.33 -14.53 13.86
CA VAL A 28 -22.39 -13.53 14.05
C VAL A 28 -23.26 -13.42 12.80
N SER A 29 -24.57 -13.36 13.03
CA SER A 29 -25.56 -13.16 11.98
C SER A 29 -25.30 -11.85 11.20
N PRO A 30 -25.26 -11.89 9.86
CA PRO A 30 -25.13 -10.68 9.03
C PRO A 30 -26.23 -9.65 9.30
N ILE A 31 -27.44 -10.09 9.66
CA ILE A 31 -28.57 -9.21 9.98
C ILE A 31 -28.29 -8.44 11.27
N LEU A 32 -27.75 -9.10 12.29
CA LEU A 32 -27.40 -8.45 13.55
C LEU A 32 -26.31 -7.39 13.34
N ILE A 33 -25.25 -7.76 12.59
CA ILE A 33 -24.17 -6.84 12.22
C ILE A 33 -24.75 -5.59 11.52
N HIS A 34 -25.58 -5.80 10.51
CA HIS A 34 -26.16 -4.72 9.72
C HIS A 34 -27.04 -3.80 10.58
N LYS A 35 -27.93 -4.37 11.40
CA LYS A 35 -28.80 -3.60 12.31
C LYS A 35 -28.00 -2.79 13.33
N THR A 36 -26.99 -3.37 13.96
CA THR A 36 -26.15 -2.66 14.93
C THR A 36 -25.39 -1.51 14.27
N ILE A 37 -24.81 -1.73 13.09
CA ILE A 37 -24.07 -0.68 12.38
C ILE A 37 -25.02 0.46 11.98
N ILE A 38 -26.19 0.16 11.43
CA ILE A 38 -27.17 1.20 11.07
C ILE A 38 -27.65 1.96 12.30
N ALA A 39 -27.91 1.28 13.41
CA ALA A 39 -28.38 1.92 14.64
C ALA A 39 -27.35 2.92 15.22
N VAL A 40 -26.05 2.61 15.13
CA VAL A 40 -24.98 3.44 15.70
C VAL A 40 -24.45 4.49 14.72
N VAL A 41 -24.29 4.10 13.46
CA VAL A 41 -23.56 4.87 12.44
C VAL A 41 -24.52 5.47 11.39
N GLY A 42 -25.68 4.86 11.18
CA GLY A 42 -26.58 5.15 10.07
C GLY A 42 -26.25 4.34 8.81
N GLU A 43 -26.86 4.71 7.69
CA GLU A 43 -26.63 4.06 6.40
C GLU A 43 -25.21 4.35 5.88
N VAL A 44 -24.40 3.30 5.73
CA VAL A 44 -23.02 3.38 5.26
C VAL A 44 -22.91 2.92 3.82
N LYS A 45 -21.84 3.33 3.12
CA LYS A 45 -21.68 3.03 1.69
C LYS A 45 -21.50 1.55 1.41
N SER A 46 -20.72 0.86 2.23
CA SER A 46 -20.60 -0.60 2.13
C SER A 46 -20.15 -1.24 3.43
N ILE A 47 -20.61 -2.48 3.64
CA ILE A 47 -20.18 -3.36 4.72
C ILE A 47 -19.78 -4.69 4.07
N LYS A 48 -18.52 -5.10 4.25
CA LYS A 48 -17.99 -6.35 3.68
C LYS A 48 -17.35 -7.19 4.77
N LYS A 49 -17.74 -8.46 4.87
CA LYS A 49 -17.08 -9.42 5.74
C LYS A 49 -15.85 -10.00 5.02
N LEU A 50 -14.69 -9.89 5.65
CA LEU A 50 -13.42 -10.39 5.13
C LEU A 50 -13.21 -11.86 5.52
N HIS A 51 -12.35 -12.56 4.77
CA HIS A 51 -11.96 -13.94 5.10
C HIS A 51 -11.29 -14.06 6.47
N SER A 52 -10.63 -12.99 6.95
CA SER A 52 -10.05 -12.88 8.30
C SER A 52 -11.09 -12.79 9.43
N ALA A 53 -12.39 -12.95 9.13
CA ALA A 53 -13.52 -12.72 10.03
C ALA A 53 -13.66 -11.28 10.55
N GLN A 54 -12.98 -10.32 9.92
CA GLN A 54 -13.12 -8.89 10.17
C GLN A 54 -14.19 -8.27 9.28
N LEU A 55 -14.67 -7.08 9.63
CA LEU A 55 -15.56 -6.29 8.77
C LEU A 55 -14.81 -5.10 8.20
N LEU A 56 -14.92 -4.91 6.89
CA LEU A 56 -14.52 -3.69 6.20
C LEU A 56 -15.76 -2.81 6.01
N ILE A 57 -15.70 -1.58 6.52
CA ILE A 57 -16.79 -0.61 6.43
C ILE A 57 -16.29 0.63 5.69
N GLU A 58 -17.06 1.07 4.70
CA GLU A 58 -16.84 2.32 3.98
C GLU A 58 -17.88 3.36 4.40
N THR A 59 -17.42 4.47 5.00
CA THR A 59 -18.27 5.58 5.44
C THR A 59 -18.42 6.64 4.35
N MET A 60 -19.54 7.34 4.33
CA MET A 60 -19.82 8.43 3.39
C MET A 60 -19.35 9.78 3.93
N ASN A 61 -19.53 10.02 5.24
CA ASN A 61 -19.36 11.33 5.86
C ASN A 61 -18.51 11.25 7.14
N THR A 62 -17.92 12.38 7.55
CA THR A 62 -17.09 12.47 8.77
C THR A 62 -17.84 12.03 10.03
N LYS A 63 -19.10 12.45 10.20
CA LYS A 63 -19.92 12.07 11.36
C LYS A 63 -20.08 10.55 11.51
N GLN A 64 -20.19 9.83 10.39
CA GLN A 64 -20.25 8.37 10.41
C GLN A 64 -18.93 7.76 10.85
N SER A 65 -17.81 8.29 10.34
CA SER A 65 -16.48 7.82 10.75
C SER A 65 -16.23 8.02 12.26
N GLU A 66 -16.64 9.16 12.81
CA GLU A 66 -16.53 9.45 14.24
C GLU A 66 -17.42 8.53 15.09
N ASN A 67 -18.66 8.28 14.66
CA ASN A 67 -19.55 7.36 15.35
C ASN A 67 -19.06 5.92 15.27
N LEU A 68 -18.54 5.51 14.11
CA LEU A 68 -17.99 4.17 13.91
C LEU A 68 -16.78 3.94 14.80
N MET A 69 -15.90 4.93 14.98
CA MET A 69 -14.76 4.84 15.91
C MET A 69 -15.18 4.68 17.38
N LYS A 70 -16.42 5.05 17.74
CA LYS A 70 -16.98 4.86 19.09
C LYS A 70 -17.64 3.50 19.28
N LEU A 71 -17.80 2.71 18.21
CA LEU A 71 -18.40 1.38 18.27
C LEU A 71 -17.50 0.42 19.07
N LYS A 72 -18.01 -0.07 20.20
CA LYS A 72 -17.29 -1.00 21.08
C LYS A 72 -17.85 -2.41 21.09
N LYS A 73 -19.12 -2.58 20.70
CA LYS A 73 -19.82 -3.87 20.77
C LYS A 73 -20.70 -4.10 19.55
N ILE A 74 -20.78 -5.36 19.12
CA ILE A 74 -21.77 -5.84 18.15
C ILE A 74 -22.48 -7.05 18.78
N GLY A 75 -23.73 -6.85 19.20
CA GLY A 75 -24.40 -7.78 20.11
C GLY A 75 -23.60 -7.89 21.42
N GLU A 76 -23.28 -9.11 21.82
CA GLU A 76 -22.49 -9.40 23.03
C GLU A 76 -20.97 -9.40 22.80
N ILE A 77 -20.51 -9.17 21.56
CA ILE A 77 -19.09 -9.28 21.20
C ILE A 77 -18.42 -7.92 21.28
N GLU A 78 -17.31 -7.85 21.99
CA GLU A 78 -16.44 -6.68 22.00
C GLU A 78 -15.65 -6.58 20.70
N VAL A 79 -15.65 -5.37 20.14
CA VAL A 79 -15.00 -5.06 18.88
C VAL A 79 -14.09 -3.85 19.00
N LYS A 80 -13.02 -3.85 18.20
CA LYS A 80 -12.10 -2.75 18.00
C LYS A 80 -12.24 -2.23 16.58
N VAL A 81 -12.37 -0.92 16.46
CA VAL A 81 -12.42 -0.22 15.18
C VAL A 81 -11.10 0.49 14.94
N ALA A 82 -10.51 0.25 13.77
CA ALA A 82 -9.29 0.91 13.33
C ALA A 82 -9.45 1.41 11.89
N GLN A 83 -8.74 2.48 11.54
CA GLN A 83 -8.65 2.92 10.14
C GLN A 83 -7.94 1.85 9.31
N HIS A 84 -8.41 1.62 8.09
CA HIS A 84 -7.75 0.70 7.18
C HIS A 84 -6.41 1.28 6.73
N HIS A 85 -5.32 0.58 7.03
CA HIS A 85 -3.94 1.04 6.79
C HIS A 85 -3.60 1.34 5.31
N SER A 86 -4.14 0.58 4.35
CA SER A 86 -3.87 0.80 2.92
C SER A 86 -4.97 1.56 2.17
N LEU A 87 -6.25 1.22 2.34
CA LEU A 87 -7.34 1.77 1.52
C LEU A 87 -7.59 3.27 1.72
N ASN A 88 -7.17 3.86 2.84
CA ASN A 88 -7.24 5.31 3.05
C ASN A 88 -6.09 6.08 2.40
N HIS A 89 -5.12 5.37 1.81
CA HIS A 89 -3.95 5.96 1.20
C HIS A 89 -3.89 5.59 -0.28
N SER A 90 -3.29 6.46 -1.07
CA SER A 90 -3.01 6.21 -2.49
C SER A 90 -1.53 6.42 -2.75
N LYS A 91 -1.00 5.70 -3.73
CA LYS A 91 0.41 5.79 -4.11
C LYS A 91 0.56 6.24 -5.55
N GLY A 92 1.34 7.29 -5.74
CA GLY A 92 1.62 7.89 -7.04
C GLY A 92 3.10 7.86 -7.37
N VAL A 93 3.43 7.95 -8.66
CA VAL A 93 4.79 8.15 -9.17
C VAL A 93 4.83 9.45 -9.93
N ILE A 94 5.79 10.29 -9.56
CA ILE A 94 6.16 11.48 -10.33
C ILE A 94 7.55 11.23 -10.93
N SER A 95 7.78 11.71 -12.14
CA SER A 95 8.96 11.36 -12.96
C SER A 95 9.69 12.59 -13.49
N GLU A 96 10.15 13.48 -12.61
CA GLU A 96 10.90 14.69 -13.00
C GLU A 96 12.38 14.57 -12.65
N SER A 97 13.24 15.05 -13.54
CA SER A 97 14.68 15.11 -13.33
C SER A 97 15.12 16.23 -12.39
N GLU A 98 14.32 17.29 -12.25
CA GLU A 98 14.69 18.48 -11.46
C GLU A 98 14.97 18.12 -10.00
N PHE A 99 14.15 17.26 -9.39
CA PHE A 99 14.35 16.79 -8.03
C PHE A 99 15.10 15.45 -7.93
N GLN A 100 15.90 15.07 -8.94
CA GLN A 100 16.68 13.82 -8.88
C GLN A 100 17.74 13.84 -7.77
N ARG A 101 18.23 15.03 -7.42
CA ARG A 101 19.28 15.24 -6.40
C ARG A 101 18.75 15.61 -5.02
N ASP A 102 17.48 16.00 -4.93
CA ASP A 102 16.88 16.42 -3.66
C ASP A 102 16.70 15.25 -2.69
N MET A 103 16.77 15.52 -1.39
CA MET A 103 16.51 14.50 -0.37
C MET A 103 15.00 14.23 -0.27
N GLU A 104 14.65 13.00 0.13
CA GLU A 104 13.24 12.59 0.28
C GLU A 104 12.53 13.41 1.37
N ASP A 105 13.25 13.78 2.44
CA ASP A 105 12.72 14.56 3.56
C ASP A 105 12.39 16.00 3.15
N ASP A 106 13.24 16.64 2.35
CA ASP A 106 13.01 18.00 1.83
C ASP A 106 11.77 18.03 0.92
N ILE A 107 11.63 17.02 0.05
CA ILE A 107 10.47 16.88 -0.83
C ILE A 107 9.21 16.64 0.00
N LEU A 108 9.29 15.77 1.02
CA LEU A 108 8.17 15.47 1.91
C LEU A 108 7.71 16.74 2.62
N GLU A 109 8.63 17.51 3.19
CA GLU A 109 8.33 18.76 3.89
C GLU A 109 7.64 19.79 2.98
N CYS A 110 8.15 19.98 1.75
CA CYS A 110 7.56 20.87 0.76
C CYS A 110 6.12 20.49 0.36
N LEU A 111 5.69 19.25 0.57
CA LEU A 111 4.43 18.70 0.05
C LEU A 111 3.48 18.19 1.15
N LYS A 112 3.76 18.47 2.42
CA LYS A 112 2.89 18.14 3.56
C LYS A 112 1.50 18.76 3.41
N ASP A 113 1.43 19.99 2.89
CA ASP A 113 0.18 20.72 2.62
C ASP A 113 -0.72 20.01 1.59
N GLN A 114 -0.10 19.32 0.64
CA GLN A 114 -0.75 18.51 -0.39
C GLN A 114 -1.00 17.05 0.04
N LYS A 115 -1.05 16.81 1.36
CA LYS A 115 -1.40 15.52 1.97
C LYS A 115 -0.41 14.39 1.65
N VAL A 116 0.84 14.70 1.30
CA VAL A 116 1.89 13.69 1.18
C VAL A 116 2.35 13.29 2.59
N ILE A 117 2.41 11.97 2.85
CA ILE A 117 2.84 11.41 4.14
C ILE A 117 4.11 10.58 4.07
N ALA A 118 4.50 10.15 2.86
CA ALA A 118 5.77 9.49 2.64
C ALA A 118 6.25 9.71 1.21
N VAL A 119 7.55 9.87 1.06
CA VAL A 119 8.26 9.98 -0.21
C VAL A 119 9.28 8.85 -0.26
N ARG A 120 9.45 8.23 -1.43
CA ARG A 120 10.45 7.18 -1.64
C ARG A 120 11.01 7.23 -3.06
N ARG A 121 12.30 7.43 -3.19
CA ARG A 121 13.01 7.43 -4.46
C ARG A 121 13.21 6.01 -4.96
N VAL A 122 12.96 5.81 -6.24
CA VAL A 122 13.32 4.56 -6.91
C VAL A 122 14.80 4.62 -7.24
N THR A 123 15.55 3.61 -6.80
CA THR A 123 16.96 3.43 -7.14
C THR A 123 17.14 2.23 -8.05
N ILE A 124 18.17 2.28 -8.90
CA ILE A 124 18.57 1.17 -9.76
C ILE A 124 19.93 0.67 -9.27
N LYS A 125 20.07 -0.64 -9.10
CA LYS A 125 21.34 -1.27 -8.78
C LYS A 125 22.13 -1.54 -10.05
N ARG A 126 23.32 -0.96 -10.20
CA ARG A 126 24.30 -1.25 -11.26
C ARG A 126 25.65 -1.52 -10.62
N ASN A 127 26.34 -2.60 -11.00
CA ASN A 127 27.65 -2.97 -10.45
C ASN A 127 27.70 -2.94 -8.91
N ASN A 128 26.67 -3.50 -8.26
CA ASN A 128 26.48 -3.47 -6.80
C ASN A 128 26.31 -2.11 -6.13
N GLN A 129 26.25 -1.02 -6.90
CA GLN A 129 25.99 0.33 -6.40
C GLN A 129 24.56 0.77 -6.73
N ASN A 130 23.95 1.57 -5.85
CA ASN A 130 22.59 2.08 -6.02
C ASN A 130 22.64 3.49 -6.61
N PHE A 131 21.91 3.70 -7.71
CA PHE A 131 21.83 5.00 -8.38
C PHE A 131 20.42 5.57 -8.26
N PRO A 132 20.27 6.83 -7.81
CA PRO A 132 18.97 7.50 -7.74
C PRO A 132 18.41 7.73 -9.14
N THR A 133 17.12 7.47 -9.31
CA THR A 133 16.41 7.79 -10.56
C THR A 133 15.55 9.05 -10.39
N LYS A 134 15.05 9.57 -11.52
CA LYS A 134 14.03 10.62 -11.57
C LYS A 134 12.64 10.19 -11.04
N HIS A 135 12.44 8.89 -10.77
CA HIS A 135 11.15 8.37 -10.33
C HIS A 135 11.06 8.40 -8.82
N VAL A 136 10.07 9.12 -8.32
CA VAL A 136 9.80 9.23 -6.89
C VAL A 136 8.36 8.79 -6.63
N ILE A 137 8.19 7.92 -5.63
CA ILE A 137 6.92 7.40 -5.20
C ILE A 137 6.43 8.22 -4.03
N PHE A 138 5.21 8.72 -4.15
CA PHE A 138 4.52 9.50 -3.14
C PHE A 138 3.40 8.65 -2.54
N THR A 139 3.27 8.70 -1.22
CA THR A 139 2.11 8.17 -0.51
C THR A 139 1.27 9.34 -0.03
N PHE A 140 0.02 9.39 -0.48
CA PHE A 140 -0.94 10.44 -0.11
C PHE A 140 -1.86 9.93 0.98
N ASN A 141 -2.21 10.82 1.92
CA ASN A 141 -3.23 10.58 2.93
C ASN A 141 -4.66 10.76 2.37
N THR A 142 -4.88 10.24 1.16
CA THR A 142 -6.17 10.27 0.47
C THR A 142 -6.39 8.93 -0.24
N PRO A 143 -7.62 8.39 -0.20
CA PRO A 143 -7.94 7.15 -0.90
C PRO A 143 -7.93 7.32 -2.42
N ILE A 144 -8.14 8.54 -2.91
CA ILE A 144 -8.14 8.88 -4.33
C ILE A 144 -6.82 9.57 -4.66
N LEU A 145 -6.17 9.09 -5.71
CA LEU A 145 -4.90 9.65 -6.19
C LEU A 145 -5.14 11.01 -6.86
N PRO A 146 -4.42 12.08 -6.46
CA PRO A 146 -4.49 13.36 -7.18
C PRO A 146 -3.95 13.20 -8.60
N LYS A 147 -4.46 13.99 -9.56
CA LYS A 147 -4.00 13.96 -10.96
C LYS A 147 -2.64 14.64 -11.14
N SER A 148 -2.37 15.66 -10.35
CA SER A 148 -1.11 16.39 -10.34
C SER A 148 -0.83 16.95 -8.94
N VAL A 149 0.43 17.28 -8.69
CA VAL A 149 0.94 17.89 -7.46
C VAL A 149 1.80 19.07 -7.85
N LYS A 150 1.66 20.19 -7.15
CA LYS A 150 2.50 21.36 -7.38
C LYS A 150 3.77 21.24 -6.54
N ILE A 151 4.92 21.10 -7.18
CA ILE A 151 6.22 21.05 -6.50
C ILE A 151 6.95 22.33 -6.83
N THR A 152 7.15 23.21 -5.85
CA THR A 152 7.69 24.56 -6.05
C THR A 152 6.87 25.36 -7.07
N TYR A 153 7.44 25.74 -8.21
CA TYR A 153 6.77 26.41 -9.33
C TYR A 153 6.21 25.44 -10.39
N MET A 154 6.49 24.14 -10.31
CA MET A 154 6.09 23.15 -11.31
C MET A 154 4.78 22.46 -10.96
N ASN A 155 3.99 22.12 -11.97
CA ASN A 155 2.83 21.22 -11.82
C ASN A 155 3.20 19.85 -12.37
N CYS A 156 3.41 18.88 -11.48
CA CYS A 156 3.91 17.56 -11.85
C CYS A 156 2.75 16.55 -11.93
N PRO A 157 2.56 15.84 -13.06
CA PRO A 157 1.52 14.83 -13.18
C PRO A 157 1.85 13.61 -12.31
N VAL A 158 0.83 13.10 -11.63
CA VAL A 158 0.95 11.91 -10.78
C VAL A 158 0.38 10.71 -11.52
N ARG A 159 1.20 9.68 -11.71
CA ARG A 159 0.75 8.39 -12.27
C ARG A 159 0.53 7.38 -11.15
N HIS A 160 -0.37 6.41 -11.36
CA HIS A 160 -0.57 5.34 -10.39
C HIS A 160 0.72 4.54 -10.18
N PHE A 161 1.08 4.30 -8.93
CA PHE A 161 2.17 3.39 -8.61
C PHE A 161 1.69 1.94 -8.73
N ILE A 162 2.31 1.20 -9.65
CA ILE A 162 2.14 -0.25 -9.78
C ILE A 162 3.39 -0.92 -9.20
N PRO A 163 3.29 -1.62 -8.06
CA PRO A 163 4.44 -2.30 -7.48
C PRO A 163 4.94 -3.40 -8.42
N ASN A 164 6.25 -3.66 -8.38
CA ASN A 164 6.83 -4.79 -9.10
C ASN A 164 6.16 -6.09 -8.66
N SER A 165 5.80 -6.93 -9.63
CA SER A 165 5.20 -8.22 -9.34
C SER A 165 6.16 -9.06 -8.49
N LEU A 166 5.66 -9.61 -7.39
CA LEU A 166 6.44 -10.50 -6.54
C LEU A 166 6.76 -11.75 -7.35
N ARG A 167 8.04 -11.94 -7.69
CA ARG A 167 8.54 -13.15 -8.35
C ARG A 167 9.12 -14.08 -7.30
N CYS A 168 8.62 -15.31 -7.25
CA CYS A 168 9.20 -16.34 -6.41
C CYS A 168 10.51 -16.85 -7.03
N PHE A 169 11.66 -16.62 -6.40
CA PHE A 169 12.95 -17.08 -6.94
C PHE A 169 13.12 -18.61 -6.89
N LYS A 170 12.27 -19.34 -6.16
CA LYS A 170 12.28 -20.81 -6.12
C LYS A 170 11.63 -21.44 -7.35
N CYS A 171 10.52 -20.89 -7.84
CA CYS A 171 9.75 -21.48 -8.94
C CYS A 171 9.54 -20.56 -10.15
N GLN A 172 10.04 -19.31 -10.07
CA GLN A 172 9.95 -18.25 -11.07
C GLN A 172 8.53 -17.74 -11.39
N ARG A 173 7.48 -18.26 -10.74
CA ARG A 173 6.11 -17.76 -10.89
C ARG A 173 5.87 -16.50 -10.05
N SER A 174 4.97 -15.65 -10.52
CA SER A 174 4.56 -14.44 -9.81
C SER A 174 3.51 -14.72 -8.71
N GLY A 175 3.33 -13.76 -7.79
CA GLY A 175 2.20 -13.71 -6.86
C GLY A 175 2.41 -14.37 -5.50
N HIS A 176 3.59 -14.90 -5.20
CA HIS A 176 3.89 -15.48 -3.88
C HIS A 176 5.37 -15.31 -3.50
N THR A 177 5.64 -15.34 -2.20
CA THR A 177 6.99 -15.35 -1.64
C THR A 177 7.61 -16.75 -1.72
N ILE A 178 8.93 -16.83 -1.55
CA ILE A 178 9.63 -18.12 -1.46
C ILE A 178 9.07 -18.98 -0.31
N THR A 179 8.74 -18.35 0.83
CA THR A 179 8.20 -19.02 2.01
C THR A 179 6.79 -19.59 1.79
N ALA A 180 5.96 -18.94 0.98
CA ALA A 180 4.63 -19.41 0.62
C ALA A 180 4.64 -20.37 -0.60
N CYS A 181 5.81 -20.70 -1.15
CA CYS A 181 5.92 -21.49 -2.36
C CYS A 181 5.65 -22.97 -2.12
N ARG A 182 4.54 -23.46 -2.69
CA ARG A 182 4.13 -24.87 -2.66
C ARG A 182 4.76 -25.72 -3.77
N SER A 183 5.47 -25.10 -4.71
CA SER A 183 6.12 -25.82 -5.82
C SER A 183 7.40 -26.52 -5.36
N LYS A 184 7.68 -27.69 -5.94
CA LYS A 184 9.02 -28.29 -5.93
C LYS A 184 9.98 -27.36 -6.69
N GLN A 185 11.25 -27.36 -6.30
CA GLN A 185 12.27 -26.48 -6.87
C GLN A 185 12.36 -26.71 -8.38
N THR A 186 12.21 -25.67 -9.20
CA THR A 186 12.21 -25.84 -10.66
C THR A 186 13.64 -26.01 -11.18
N VAL A 187 13.86 -26.99 -12.05
CA VAL A 187 15.16 -27.37 -12.67
C VAL A 187 15.83 -26.23 -13.46
N ALA A 188 15.13 -25.12 -13.73
CA ALA A 188 15.73 -23.93 -14.35
C ALA A 188 16.86 -23.27 -13.51
N ALA A 189 17.00 -23.62 -12.23
CA ALA A 189 18.17 -23.24 -11.42
C ALA A 189 19.42 -24.09 -11.71
N LEU A 190 19.27 -25.29 -12.29
CA LEU A 190 20.37 -26.23 -12.55
C LEU A 190 21.06 -26.00 -13.91
N SER A 191 20.41 -25.34 -14.86
CA SER A 191 21.02 -25.07 -16.17
C SER A 191 22.19 -24.10 -16.09
N GLN A 192 22.19 -23.14 -15.15
CA GLN A 192 23.34 -22.27 -14.92
C GLN A 192 24.53 -23.01 -14.30
N ILE A 193 24.27 -24.00 -13.44
CA ILE A 193 25.32 -24.78 -12.77
C ILE A 193 25.99 -25.74 -13.77
N MET A 194 25.22 -26.37 -14.66
CA MET A 194 25.76 -27.28 -15.67
C MET A 194 26.65 -26.56 -16.70
N THR A 195 26.30 -25.34 -17.12
CA THR A 195 27.13 -24.56 -18.06
C THR A 195 28.45 -24.12 -17.43
N VAL A 196 28.45 -23.76 -16.13
CA VAL A 196 29.67 -23.38 -15.41
C VAL A 196 30.59 -24.59 -15.20
N ILE A 197 30.05 -25.77 -14.87
CA ILE A 197 30.86 -27.00 -14.75
C ILE A 197 31.47 -27.41 -16.09
N LEU A 198 30.72 -27.31 -17.20
CA LEU A 198 31.24 -27.58 -18.55
C LEU A 198 32.35 -26.60 -18.94
N LEU A 199 32.22 -25.30 -18.63
CA LEU A 199 33.26 -24.31 -18.90
C LEU A 199 34.54 -24.56 -18.06
N ILE A 200 34.40 -24.98 -16.80
CA ILE A 200 35.55 -25.33 -15.93
C ILE A 200 36.26 -26.58 -16.45
N TYR A 201 35.53 -27.61 -16.89
CA TYR A 201 36.14 -28.80 -17.50
C TYR A 201 36.86 -28.46 -18.82
N HIS A 202 36.28 -27.61 -19.65
CA HIS A 202 36.86 -27.24 -20.95
C HIS A 202 38.12 -26.38 -20.81
N THR A 203 38.21 -25.53 -19.78
CA THR A 203 39.43 -24.73 -19.51
C THR A 203 40.54 -25.57 -18.89
N LYS A 204 40.22 -26.60 -18.11
CA LYS A 204 41.23 -27.49 -17.50
C LYS A 204 41.86 -28.47 -18.50
N MET A 205 41.14 -28.86 -19.55
CA MET A 205 41.63 -29.76 -20.61
C MET A 205 42.47 -29.06 -21.69
N GLN A 206 42.50 -27.73 -21.74
CA GLN A 206 43.38 -26.95 -22.64
C GLN A 206 44.72 -26.56 -22.01
N GLN A 207 44.97 -26.94 -20.75
CA GLN A 207 46.20 -26.67 -20.00
C GLN A 207 47.03 -27.94 -19.70
N LEU A 208 46.67 -29.06 -20.31
CA LEU A 208 47.44 -30.31 -20.36
C LEU A 208 47.91 -30.54 -21.80
#